data_AF-A0A662I1B3-F1
#
_entry.id   AF-A0A662I1B3-F1
#
_cell.length_a   1.000
_cell.length_b   1.000
_cell.length_c   1.000
_cell.angle_alpha   90.00
_cell.angle_beta   90.00
_cell.angle_gamma   90.00
#
_symmetry.space_group_name_H-M   'P 1'
#
loop_
_entity.id
_entity.type
_entity.pdbx_description
1 polymer ?
#
loop_
_entity_poly.entity_id
_entity_poly.type
_entity_poly.pdbx_seq_one_letter_code
_entity_poly.pdbx_strand_id
1 'polypeptide(L)'
;MSVEEAVRVAEAHYRAIVEGDREAWLRTLALVYRERADVRGSSADFWWRAGRRMAEKGVTYVFDRVDRVEEDYVKLFFRRLDADGRQLGMPVPIHLRLEKDGWRVEQPSY
;
A
#
# COMPACT_ATOMS: atom_id res chain seq x y z
N MET A 1 -9.46 16.59 -3.48
CA MET A 1 -9.67 15.26 -2.88
C MET A 1 -9.17 15.26 -1.44
N SER A 2 -9.73 14.39 -0.62
CA SER A 2 -9.56 14.37 0.84
C SER A 2 -8.49 13.39 1.30
N VAL A 3 -7.98 13.56 2.53
CA VAL A 3 -7.04 12.61 3.15
C VAL A 3 -7.74 11.28 3.43
N GLU A 4 -9.04 11.31 3.72
CA GLU A 4 -9.90 10.13 3.92
C GLU A 4 -9.97 9.26 2.65
N GLU A 5 -9.92 9.85 1.46
CA GLU A 5 -9.79 9.09 0.21
C GLU A 5 -8.41 8.43 0.09
N ALA A 6 -7.34 9.12 0.51
CA ALA A 6 -5.99 8.55 0.50
C ALA A 6 -5.89 7.33 1.44
N VAL A 7 -6.48 7.43 2.64
CA VAL A 7 -6.55 6.32 3.61
C VAL A 7 -7.28 5.13 2.98
N ARG A 8 -8.45 5.34 2.35
CA ARG A 8 -9.22 4.26 1.70
C ARG A 8 -8.44 3.57 0.58
N VAL A 9 -7.66 4.32 -0.21
CA VAL A 9 -6.79 3.73 -1.24
C VAL A 9 -5.69 2.88 -0.62
N ALA A 10 -5.04 3.36 0.45
CA ALA A 10 -4.01 2.61 1.16
C ALA A 10 -4.55 1.34 1.84
N GLU A 11 -5.74 1.41 2.44
CA GLU A 11 -6.42 0.23 2.99
C GLU A 11 -6.75 -0.79 1.90
N ALA A 12 -7.28 -0.35 0.76
CA ALA A 12 -7.55 -1.21 -0.39
C ALA A 12 -6.28 -1.88 -0.93
N HIS A 13 -5.16 -1.14 -0.95
CA HIS A 13 -3.86 -1.65 -1.37
C HIS A 13 -3.40 -2.82 -0.48
N TYR A 14 -3.39 -2.63 0.84
CA TYR A 14 -2.99 -3.70 1.76
C TYR A 14 -3.98 -4.86 1.77
N ARG A 15 -5.29 -4.59 1.67
CA ARG A 15 -6.32 -5.65 1.56
C ARG A 15 -6.07 -6.53 0.33
N ALA A 16 -5.83 -5.93 -0.83
CA ALA A 16 -5.56 -6.67 -2.06
C ALA A 16 -4.28 -7.53 -1.95
N ILE A 17 -3.26 -7.06 -1.23
CA ILE A 17 -2.09 -7.89 -0.89
C ILE A 17 -2.48 -9.09 -0.03
N VAL A 18 -3.26 -8.89 1.03
CA VAL A 18 -3.68 -9.98 1.93
C VAL A 18 -4.52 -11.01 1.19
N GLU A 19 -5.49 -10.56 0.40
CA GLU A 19 -6.41 -11.41 -0.38
C GLU A 19 -5.73 -12.07 -1.59
N GLY A 20 -4.56 -11.57 -2.02
CA GLY A 20 -3.86 -12.09 -3.19
C GLY A 20 -4.45 -11.60 -4.52
N ASP A 21 -5.25 -10.54 -4.50
CA ASP A 21 -5.80 -9.90 -5.68
C ASP A 21 -4.79 -8.93 -6.32
N ARG A 22 -3.97 -9.46 -7.24
CA ARG A 22 -2.95 -8.66 -7.94
C ARG A 22 -3.57 -7.54 -8.76
N GLU A 23 -4.74 -7.77 -9.35
CA GLU A 23 -5.38 -6.80 -10.24
C GLU A 23 -5.91 -5.61 -9.45
N ALA A 24 -6.60 -5.86 -8.34
CA ALA A 24 -7.02 -4.82 -7.41
C ALA A 24 -5.82 -4.06 -6.83
N TRP A 25 -4.76 -4.79 -6.47
CA TRP A 25 -3.54 -4.18 -5.97
C TRP A 25 -2.91 -3.23 -7.00
N LEU A 26 -2.75 -3.67 -8.25
CA LEU A 26 -2.19 -2.83 -9.31
C LEU A 26 -3.01 -1.57 -9.56
N ARG A 27 -4.35 -1.65 -9.51
CA ARG A 27 -5.21 -0.46 -9.67
C ARG A 27 -4.95 0.64 -8.65
N THR A 28 -4.42 0.30 -7.47
CA THR A 28 -4.09 1.30 -6.44
C THR A 28 -2.78 2.04 -6.71
N LEU A 29 -1.87 1.50 -7.53
CA LEU A 29 -0.55 2.06 -7.76
C LEU A 29 -0.59 3.30 -8.66
N ALA A 30 0.40 4.18 -8.48
CA ALA A 30 0.66 5.28 -9.40
C ALA A 30 0.92 4.75 -10.82
N LEU A 31 0.52 5.53 -11.84
CA LEU A 31 0.55 5.11 -13.23
C LEU A 31 1.92 4.59 -13.67
N VAL A 32 2.98 5.28 -13.25
CA VAL A 32 4.38 4.93 -13.58
C VAL A 32 4.78 3.50 -13.17
N TYR A 33 4.17 2.96 -12.11
CA TYR A 33 4.43 1.58 -11.66
C TYR A 33 3.49 0.58 -12.31
N ARG A 34 2.23 0.97 -12.58
CA ARG A 34 1.25 0.13 -13.30
C ARG A 34 1.75 -0.25 -14.69
N GLU A 35 2.28 0.70 -15.43
CA GLU A 35 2.77 0.50 -16.80
C GLU A 35 3.94 -0.49 -16.90
N ARG A 36 4.66 -0.71 -15.79
CA ARG A 36 5.82 -1.59 -15.72
C ARG A 36 5.59 -2.84 -14.86
N ALA A 37 4.34 -3.08 -14.47
CA ALA A 37 3.98 -4.12 -13.51
C ALA A 37 4.37 -5.54 -13.93
N ASP A 38 4.37 -5.81 -15.23
CA ASP A 38 4.69 -7.14 -15.78
C ASP A 38 6.18 -7.32 -16.10
N VAL A 39 6.99 -6.28 -15.87
CA VAL A 39 8.44 -6.39 -15.98
C VAL A 39 8.98 -7.00 -14.69
N ARG A 40 9.54 -8.21 -14.80
CA ARG A 40 10.22 -8.89 -13.69
C ARG A 40 11.34 -8.03 -13.12
N GLY A 41 11.40 -7.90 -11.80
CA GLY A 41 12.37 -7.04 -11.12
C GLY A 41 12.01 -5.55 -11.08
N SER A 42 10.85 -5.16 -11.62
CA SER A 42 10.31 -3.81 -11.40
C SER A 42 9.98 -3.58 -9.92
N SER A 43 9.83 -2.31 -9.52
CA SER A 43 9.35 -1.95 -8.18
C SER A 43 8.02 -2.64 -7.85
N ALA A 44 7.10 -2.73 -8.82
CA ALA A 44 5.83 -3.40 -8.64
C ALA A 44 5.98 -4.92 -8.40
N ASP A 45 6.83 -5.61 -9.17
CA ASP A 45 7.12 -7.04 -8.95
C ASP A 45 7.75 -7.26 -7.56
N PHE A 46 8.72 -6.41 -7.18
CA PHE A 46 9.36 -6.48 -5.87
C PHE A 46 8.35 -6.28 -4.73
N TRP A 47 7.53 -5.23 -4.80
CA TRP A 47 6.53 -4.90 -3.80
C TRP A 47 5.46 -5.98 -3.67
N TRP A 48 4.95 -6.50 -4.80
CA TRP A 48 3.99 -7.60 -4.80
C TRP A 48 4.54 -8.81 -4.06
N ARG A 49 5.76 -9.25 -4.39
CA ARG A 49 6.40 -10.40 -3.73
C ARG A 49 6.67 -10.16 -2.25
N ALA A 50 7.11 -8.96 -1.88
CA ALA A 50 7.35 -8.58 -0.50
C ALA A 50 6.06 -8.61 0.33
N GLY A 51 5.00 -7.98 -0.16
CA GLY A 51 3.69 -7.97 0.48
C GLY A 51 3.08 -9.37 0.57
N ARG A 52 3.12 -10.16 -0.51
CA ARG A 52 2.62 -11.54 -0.52
C ARG A 52 3.33 -12.43 0.50
N ARG A 53 4.65 -12.30 0.64
CA ARG A 53 5.40 -13.04 1.65
C ARG A 53 4.97 -12.70 3.07
N MET A 54 4.56 -11.46 3.34
CA MET A 54 4.03 -11.06 4.65
C MET A 54 2.62 -11.62 4.84
N ALA A 55 1.75 -11.49 3.84
CA ALA A 55 0.40 -12.05 3.86
C ALA A 55 0.39 -13.58 4.07
N GLU A 56 1.31 -14.31 3.44
CA GLU A 56 1.49 -15.77 3.62
C GLU A 56 1.88 -16.16 5.05
N LYS A 57 2.48 -15.23 5.82
CA LYS A 57 2.75 -15.39 7.25
C LYS A 57 1.57 -14.97 8.14
N GLY A 58 0.42 -14.64 7.55
CA GLY A 58 -0.77 -14.15 8.24
C GLY A 58 -0.72 -12.68 8.63
N VAL A 59 0.22 -11.89 8.07
CA VAL A 59 0.33 -10.48 8.43
C VAL A 59 -0.79 -9.66 7.78
N THR A 60 -1.42 -8.79 8.57
CA THR A 60 -2.41 -7.81 8.14
C THR A 60 -1.99 -6.38 8.50
N TYR A 61 -2.66 -5.38 7.92
CA TYR A 61 -2.31 -3.97 8.07
C TYR A 61 -3.53 -3.18 8.53
N VAL A 62 -3.36 -2.34 9.55
CA VAL A 62 -4.40 -1.47 10.09
C VAL A 62 -3.91 -0.04 10.10
N PHE A 63 -4.73 0.89 9.62
CA PHE A 63 -4.40 2.32 9.61
C PHE A 63 -4.05 2.80 11.03
N ASP A 64 -2.98 3.59 11.14
CA ASP A 64 -2.44 4.08 12.40
C ASP A 64 -2.57 5.59 12.51
N ARG A 65 -1.93 6.32 11.59
CA ARG A 65 -1.93 7.80 11.60
C ARG A 65 -1.56 8.39 10.25
N VAL A 66 -1.89 9.67 10.09
CA VAL A 66 -1.36 10.55 9.05
C VAL A 66 -0.05 11.16 9.55
N ASP A 67 0.98 11.20 8.71
CA ASP A 67 2.30 11.77 9.04
C ASP A 67 2.53 13.12 8.37
N ARG A 68 2.25 13.20 7.07
CA ARG A 68 2.49 14.40 6.25
C ARG A 68 1.38 14.54 5.22
N VAL A 69 0.90 15.78 5.05
CA VAL A 69 -0.12 16.16 4.08
C VAL A 69 0.39 17.37 3.32
N GLU A 70 0.39 17.26 2.00
CA GLU A 70 0.71 18.30 1.03
C GLU A 70 -0.37 18.34 -0.06
N GLU A 71 -0.26 19.30 -0.98
CA GLU A 71 -1.25 19.52 -2.03
C GLU A 71 -1.50 18.26 -2.88
N ASP A 72 -0.44 17.54 -3.24
CA ASP A 72 -0.47 16.37 -4.12
C ASP A 72 0.15 15.12 -3.49
N TYR A 73 0.43 15.14 -2.19
CA TYR A 73 1.13 14.06 -1.50
C TYR A 73 0.59 13.82 -0.09
N VAL A 74 0.48 12.55 0.28
CA VAL A 74 0.14 12.13 1.65
C VAL A 74 1.03 10.97 2.07
N LYS A 75 1.59 11.05 3.27
CA LYS A 75 2.25 9.93 3.94
C LYS A 75 1.42 9.44 5.10
N LEU A 76 1.12 8.14 5.10
CA LEU A 76 0.35 7.45 6.13
C LEU A 76 1.22 6.39 6.80
N PHE A 77 0.84 5.99 8.02
CA PHE A 77 1.39 4.83 8.69
C PHE A 77 0.33 3.77 8.94
N PHE A 78 0.75 2.51 8.86
CA PHE A 78 -0.06 1.34 9.15
C PHE A 78 0.66 0.44 10.16
N ARG A 79 -0.06 -0.04 11.18
CA ARG A 79 0.43 -1.11 12.06
C ARG A 79 0.39 -2.41 11.27
N ARG A 80 1.48 -3.18 11.35
CA ARG A 80 1.51 -4.58 10.92
C ARG A 80 1.05 -5.44 12.08
N LEU A 81 0.07 -6.28 11.85
CA LEU A 81 -0.40 -7.24 12.82
C LEU A 81 -0.01 -8.64 12.35
N ASP A 82 0.56 -9.46 13.23
CA ASP A 82 0.80 -10.88 12.94
C ASP A 82 -0.51 -11.69 12.93
N ALA A 83 -0.40 -13.00 12.73
CA ALA A 83 -1.55 -13.90 12.67
C ALA A 83 -2.38 -13.94 13.97
N ASP A 84 -1.78 -13.59 15.12
CA ASP A 84 -2.47 -13.51 16.41
C ASP A 84 -3.05 -12.10 16.67
N GLY A 85 -2.90 -11.18 15.71
CA GLY A 85 -3.34 -9.78 15.84
C GLY A 85 -2.39 -8.91 16.66
N ARG A 86 -1.20 -9.38 17.01
CA ARG A 86 -0.20 -8.59 17.75
C ARG A 86 0.63 -7.75 16.80
N GLN A 87 1.08 -6.60 17.28
CA GLN A 87 1.89 -5.72 16.45
C GLN A 87 3.26 -6.32 16.13
N LEU A 88 3.60 -6.34 14.84
CA LEU A 88 4.88 -6.79 14.31
C LEU A 88 5.80 -5.59 13.98
N GLY A 89 6.74 -5.33 14.88
CA GLY A 89 7.72 -4.24 14.75
C GLY A 89 7.07 -2.85 14.79
N MET A 90 7.74 -1.88 14.17
CA MET A 90 7.22 -0.52 14.04
C MET A 90 6.15 -0.42 12.94
N PRO A 91 5.20 0.53 13.05
CA PRO A 91 4.30 0.88 11.95
C PRO A 91 5.09 1.21 10.67
N VAL A 92 4.55 0.79 9.53
CA VAL A 92 5.19 0.96 8.22
C VAL A 92 4.57 2.13 7.45
N PRO A 93 5.37 2.91 6.71
CA PRO A 93 4.85 4.01 5.92
C PRO A 93 4.27 3.55 4.58
N ILE A 94 3.25 4.25 4.11
CA ILE A 94 2.78 4.21 2.73
C ILE A 94 2.61 5.63 2.20
N HIS A 95 3.16 5.87 1.03
CA HIS A 95 3.23 7.17 0.38
C HIS A 95 2.23 7.18 -0.78
N LEU A 96 1.40 8.21 -0.83
CA LEU A 96 0.41 8.42 -1.86
C LEU A 96 0.64 9.74 -2.57
N ARG A 97 0.37 9.75 -3.86
CA ARG A 97 0.39 10.92 -4.73
C ARG A 97 -0.98 11.13 -5.39
N LEU A 98 -1.32 12.37 -5.64
CA LEU A 98 -2.54 12.76 -6.33
C LEU A 98 -2.31 12.67 -7.85
N GLU A 99 -3.03 11.77 -8.52
CA GLU A 99 -3.11 11.72 -9.98
C GLU A 99 -4.44 12.31 -10.47
N LYS A 100 -4.57 12.53 -11.78
CA LYS A 100 -5.79 13.11 -12.40
C LYS A 100 -7.08 12.37 -12.03
N ASP A 101 -6.97 11.07 -11.77
CA ASP A 101 -8.06 10.13 -11.52
C ASP A 101 -8.16 9.67 -10.05
N GLY A 102 -7.35 10.23 -9.14
CA GLY A 102 -7.42 9.89 -7.73
C GLY A 102 -6.08 9.74 -7.02
N TRP A 103 -6.15 9.40 -5.73
CA TRP A 103 -4.97 9.10 -4.93
C TRP A 103 -4.43 7.76 -5.38
N ARG A 104 -3.12 7.66 -5.51
CA ARG A 104 -2.44 6.45 -5.94
C ARG A 104 -1.23 6.20 -5.07
N VAL A 105 -0.94 4.94 -4.80
CA VAL A 105 0.22 4.51 -4.02
C VAL A 105 1.47 4.71 -4.86
N GLU A 106 2.35 5.58 -4.37
CA GLU A 106 3.66 5.83 -4.94
C GLU A 106 4.72 4.92 -4.34
N GLN A 107 4.64 4.65 -3.03
CA GLN A 107 5.62 3.80 -2.36
C GLN A 107 4.99 3.10 -1.14
N PRO A 108 4.76 1.77 -1.21
CA PRO A 108 4.34 0.97 -0.07
C PRO A 108 5.52 0.39 0.71
N SER A 109 5.28 0.08 1.98
CA SER A 109 6.15 -0.75 2.83
C SER A 109 5.36 -1.92 3.43
N TYR A 110 5.98 -3.09 3.58
CA TYR A 110 5.36 -4.33 4.03
C TYR A 110 6.00 -4.93 5.27
#